data_AF-A0A4Y8ANR8-F1
#
_entry.id   AF-A0A4Y8ANR8-F1
#
_cell.length_a   1.000
_cell.length_b   1.000
_cell.length_c   1.000
_cell.angle_alpha   90.00
_cell.angle_beta   90.00
_cell.angle_gamma   90.00
#
_symmetry.space_group_name_H-M   'P 1'
#
loop_
_entity.id
_entity.type
_entity.pdbx_description
1 polymer ?
#
loop_
_entity_poly.entity_id
_entity_poly.type
_entity_poly.pdbx_seq_one_letter_code
_entity_poly.pdbx_strand_id
1 'polypeptide(L)'
;MATPTQFNKILQYCRDKSFSEREKGNRFERLIQAYLQRDPTYSNTLKYVWMWNKFPGNKDFGGKDTDIDLIALTFEDDYWAIQCKCYKEDGLINKAEVDSFLSTSSREFKNYQLQTVSFDKRIWVSTTNKWGSNAEETIGNQDPPVTRINLTDLQYAPVEWERLQKGITGDLARNDKKTLRPHQQEALNKTHEHFKESDRGKLIMTCGTGKTFTSFYVCKMKIKGETRKCYKVALANKLLKQVFAIVTSKQKYNELKVCI
;
A
#
# COMPACT_ATOMS: atom_id res chain seq x y z
N MET A 1 10.57 9.32 -5.17
CA MET A 1 10.10 9.07 -3.78
C MET A 1 9.38 10.34 -3.42
N ALA A 2 8.08 10.27 -3.16
CA ALA A 2 7.33 11.41 -2.71
C ALA A 2 8.02 12.06 -1.50
N THR A 3 8.22 13.37 -1.53
CA THR A 3 8.51 14.12 -0.32
C THR A 3 7.18 14.43 0.38
N PRO A 4 7.14 14.54 1.73
CA PRO A 4 5.91 14.90 2.44
C PRO A 4 5.23 16.16 1.88
N THR A 5 6.02 17.08 1.35
CA THR A 5 5.59 18.32 0.70
C THR A 5 4.84 18.10 -0.62
N GLN A 6 5.10 17.02 -1.38
CA GLN A 6 4.39 16.74 -2.63
C GLN A 6 2.95 16.27 -2.37
N PHE A 7 2.75 15.28 -1.50
CA PHE A 7 1.40 14.79 -1.23
C PHE A 7 0.49 15.86 -0.63
N ASN A 8 1.02 16.69 0.28
CA ASN A 8 0.25 17.79 0.87
C ASN A 8 -0.22 18.81 -0.17
N LYS A 9 0.58 19.11 -1.21
CA LYS A 9 0.16 19.97 -2.32
C LYS A 9 -0.98 19.36 -3.12
N ILE A 10 -0.94 18.06 -3.37
CA ILE A 10 -2.00 17.34 -4.08
C ILE A 10 -3.28 17.32 -3.24
N LEU A 11 -3.15 17.10 -1.93
CA LEU A 11 -4.28 17.14 -1.01
C LEU A 11 -4.91 18.53 -0.96
N GLN A 12 -4.08 19.59 -0.91
CA GLN A 12 -4.54 20.97 -0.94
C GLN A 12 -5.25 21.28 -2.26
N TYR A 13 -4.70 20.84 -3.39
CA TYR A 13 -5.37 20.95 -4.69
C TYR A 13 -6.74 20.26 -4.69
N CYS A 14 -6.85 19.05 -4.12
CA CYS A 14 -8.13 18.34 -4.01
C CYS A 14 -9.14 19.12 -3.16
N ARG A 15 -8.69 19.83 -2.12
CA ARG A 15 -9.53 20.69 -1.28
C ARG A 15 -9.98 21.96 -2.01
N ASP A 16 -9.06 22.65 -2.67
CA ASP A 16 -9.30 23.98 -3.27
C ASP A 16 -10.04 23.93 -4.62
N LYS A 17 -9.90 22.83 -5.38
CA LYS A 17 -10.48 22.68 -6.73
C LYS A 17 -11.80 21.89 -6.75
N SER A 18 -12.38 21.61 -5.59
CA SER A 18 -13.64 20.90 -5.49
C SER A 18 -14.75 21.88 -5.14
N PHE A 19 -15.82 21.90 -5.92
CA PHE A 19 -16.97 22.79 -5.69
C PHE A 19 -17.96 22.19 -4.69
N SER A 20 -17.80 20.91 -4.33
CA SER A 20 -18.59 20.21 -3.30
C SER A 20 -17.79 19.16 -2.55
N GLU A 21 -18.29 18.77 -1.37
CA GLU A 21 -17.74 17.65 -0.58
C GLU A 21 -17.75 16.33 -1.36
N ARG A 22 -18.78 16.11 -2.19
CA ARG A 22 -18.89 14.93 -3.07
C ARG A 22 -17.80 14.91 -4.13
N GLU A 23 -17.51 16.04 -4.77
CA GLU A 23 -16.43 16.12 -5.77
C GLU A 23 -15.06 15.92 -5.12
N LYS A 24 -14.86 16.49 -3.93
CA LYS A 24 -13.63 16.29 -3.15
C LYS A 24 -13.42 14.82 -2.81
N GLY A 25 -14.48 14.14 -2.35
CA GLY A 25 -14.49 12.69 -2.11
C GLY A 25 -14.08 11.91 -3.35
N ASN A 26 -14.82 12.10 -4.45
CA ASN A 26 -14.55 11.40 -5.72
C ASN A 26 -13.11 11.60 -6.25
N ARG A 27 -12.56 12.82 -6.14
CA ARG A 27 -11.16 13.08 -6.53
C ARG A 27 -10.18 12.32 -5.65
N PHE A 28 -10.41 12.30 -4.35
CA PHE A 28 -9.57 11.57 -3.41
C PHE A 28 -9.66 10.06 -3.65
N GLU A 29 -10.86 9.51 -3.81
CA GLU A 29 -11.09 8.09 -4.11
C GLU A 29 -10.34 7.64 -5.38
N ARG A 30 -10.41 8.42 -6.46
CA ARG A 30 -9.67 8.14 -7.71
C ARG A 30 -8.15 8.17 -7.49
N LEU A 31 -7.66 9.12 -6.68
CA LEU A 31 -6.25 9.20 -6.34
C LEU A 31 -5.79 7.96 -5.55
N ILE A 32 -6.62 7.50 -4.60
CA ILE A 32 -6.35 6.28 -3.82
C ILE A 32 -6.44 5.03 -4.69
N GLN A 33 -7.39 4.94 -5.61
CA GLN A 33 -7.47 3.86 -6.59
C GLN A 33 -6.16 3.74 -7.37
N ALA A 34 -5.66 4.86 -7.91
CA ALA A 34 -4.41 4.89 -8.67
C ALA A 34 -3.20 4.55 -7.78
N TYR A 35 -3.20 4.99 -6.51
CA TYR A 35 -2.19 4.61 -5.53
C TYR A 35 -2.16 3.11 -5.26
N LEU A 36 -3.31 2.47 -4.98
CA LEU A 36 -3.38 1.03 -4.69
C LEU A 36 -2.95 0.17 -5.89
N GLN A 37 -3.25 0.62 -7.11
CA GLN A 37 -2.80 -0.06 -8.32
C GLN A 37 -1.29 0.08 -8.57
N ARG A 38 -0.63 1.06 -7.94
CA ARG A 38 0.73 1.47 -8.31
C ARG A 38 1.77 1.22 -7.24
N ASP A 39 1.38 1.36 -5.97
CA ASP A 39 2.27 1.14 -4.85
C ASP A 39 2.66 -0.35 -4.78
N PRO A 40 3.97 -0.68 -4.77
CA PRO A 40 4.45 -2.05 -4.70
C PRO A 40 3.92 -2.90 -3.54
N THR A 41 3.51 -2.26 -2.46
CA THR A 41 2.88 -2.92 -1.30
C THR A 41 1.57 -3.61 -1.69
N TYR A 42 0.86 -3.08 -2.68
CA TYR A 42 -0.47 -3.53 -3.10
C TYR A 42 -0.49 -4.09 -4.52
N SER A 43 0.26 -3.51 -5.46
CA SER A 43 0.20 -3.87 -6.89
C SER A 43 0.58 -5.32 -7.20
N ASN A 44 1.31 -5.99 -6.30
CA ASN A 44 1.67 -7.39 -6.45
C ASN A 44 0.60 -8.37 -5.94
N THR A 45 -0.32 -7.89 -5.12
CA THR A 45 -1.41 -8.65 -4.51
C THR A 45 -2.73 -8.36 -5.22
N LEU A 46 -2.96 -7.11 -5.61
CA LEU A 46 -4.21 -6.67 -6.22
C LEU A 46 -4.17 -6.88 -7.74
N LYS A 47 -5.14 -7.66 -8.23
CA LYS A 47 -5.42 -7.90 -9.64
C LYS A 47 -6.23 -6.75 -10.25
N TYR A 48 -7.25 -6.28 -9.54
CA TYR A 48 -8.09 -5.14 -9.95
C TYR A 48 -8.49 -4.28 -8.76
N VAL A 49 -8.72 -2.99 -9.02
CA VAL A 49 -9.31 -2.04 -8.04
C VAL A 49 -10.39 -1.25 -8.75
N TRP A 50 -11.64 -1.39 -8.32
CA TRP A 50 -12.79 -0.67 -8.85
C TRP A 50 -13.19 0.48 -7.92
N MET A 51 -13.67 1.56 -8.54
CA MET A 51 -14.60 2.45 -7.86
C MET A 51 -15.88 1.68 -7.54
N TRP A 52 -16.52 1.94 -6.40
CA TRP A 52 -17.74 1.26 -5.98
C TRP A 52 -18.84 1.24 -7.07
N ASN A 53 -19.06 2.38 -7.72
CA ASN A 53 -20.05 2.51 -8.79
C ASN A 53 -19.72 1.72 -10.08
N LYS A 54 -18.50 1.19 -10.20
CA LYS A 54 -18.05 0.33 -11.30
C LYS A 54 -17.90 -1.13 -10.87
N PHE A 55 -18.09 -1.45 -9.60
CA PHE A 55 -18.00 -2.81 -9.11
C PHE A 55 -19.20 -3.65 -9.59
N PRO A 56 -18.98 -4.80 -10.26
CA PRO A 56 -20.08 -5.60 -10.81
C PRO A 56 -21.08 -6.12 -9.77
N GLY A 57 -20.60 -6.45 -8.57
CA GLY A 57 -21.43 -6.98 -7.47
C GLY A 57 -22.12 -5.90 -6.64
N ASN A 58 -22.08 -4.62 -7.02
CA ASN A 58 -22.66 -3.54 -6.21
C ASN A 58 -24.18 -3.64 -6.03
N LYS A 59 -24.88 -4.34 -6.94
CA LYS A 59 -26.33 -4.54 -6.90
C LYS A 59 -26.76 -5.40 -5.70
N ASP A 60 -25.91 -6.32 -5.26
CA ASP A 60 -26.20 -7.21 -4.14
C ASP A 60 -26.23 -6.45 -2.80
N PHE A 61 -25.71 -5.21 -2.77
CA PHE A 61 -25.66 -4.38 -1.57
C PHE A 61 -26.84 -3.40 -1.44
N GLY A 62 -27.85 -3.49 -2.31
CA GLY A 62 -29.13 -2.78 -2.13
C GLY A 62 -29.18 -1.33 -2.63
N GLY A 63 -28.23 -0.92 -3.49
CA GLY A 63 -28.38 0.24 -4.38
C GLY A 63 -28.39 1.65 -3.75
N LYS A 64 -28.20 1.80 -2.43
CA LYS A 64 -28.02 3.09 -1.75
C LYS A 64 -26.57 3.27 -1.30
N ASP A 65 -26.12 4.52 -1.26
CA ASP A 65 -24.79 4.97 -0.82
C ASP A 65 -24.24 4.06 0.28
N THR A 66 -23.30 3.21 -0.11
CA THR A 66 -22.58 2.32 0.79
C THR A 66 -21.36 3.06 1.30
N ASP A 67 -21.00 2.86 2.56
CA ASP A 67 -19.70 3.28 3.11
C ASP A 67 -18.55 2.38 2.58
N ILE A 68 -18.57 2.05 1.29
CA ILE A 68 -17.46 1.40 0.58
C ILE A 68 -17.22 2.24 -0.67
N ASP A 69 -16.03 2.82 -0.78
CA ASP A 69 -15.71 3.69 -1.92
C ASP A 69 -14.98 2.92 -3.02
N LEU A 70 -14.11 1.99 -2.64
CA LEU A 70 -13.36 1.14 -3.57
C LEU A 70 -13.45 -0.33 -3.17
N ILE A 71 -13.36 -1.21 -4.17
CA ILE A 71 -13.21 -2.64 -3.98
C ILE A 71 -11.96 -3.10 -4.71
N ALA A 72 -11.14 -3.91 -4.05
CA ALA A 72 -10.01 -4.58 -4.69
C ALA A 72 -10.22 -6.09 -4.77
N LEU A 73 -9.82 -6.68 -5.90
CA LEU A 73 -9.74 -8.13 -6.12
C LEU A 73 -8.26 -8.53 -6.08
N THR A 74 -7.92 -9.56 -5.31
CA THR A 74 -6.56 -10.11 -5.27
C THR A 74 -6.30 -11.06 -6.44
N PHE A 75 -5.03 -11.42 -6.64
CA PHE A 75 -4.68 -12.52 -7.57
C PHE A 75 -5.11 -13.91 -7.05
N GLU A 76 -5.49 -14.02 -5.78
CA GLU A 76 -6.01 -15.23 -5.12
C GLU A 76 -7.54 -15.26 -5.13
N ASP A 77 -8.17 -14.30 -5.84
CA ASP A 77 -9.61 -14.12 -5.98
C ASP A 77 -10.37 -13.70 -4.70
N ASP A 78 -9.66 -13.14 -3.71
CA ASP A 78 -10.24 -12.51 -2.51
C ASP A 78 -10.68 -11.07 -2.78
N TYR A 79 -11.64 -10.59 -1.98
CA TYR A 79 -12.16 -9.23 -2.10
C TYR A 79 -11.81 -8.38 -0.88
N TRP A 80 -11.36 -7.16 -1.12
CA TRP A 80 -11.08 -6.17 -0.07
C TRP A 80 -12.02 -4.97 -0.20
N ALA A 81 -12.64 -4.58 0.91
CA ALA A 81 -13.46 -3.37 1.01
C ALA A 81 -12.59 -2.20 1.47
N ILE A 82 -12.70 -1.06 0.80
CA ILE A 82 -11.87 0.12 1.08
C ILE A 82 -12.76 1.36 1.21
N GLN A 83 -12.62 2.07 2.34
CA GLN A 83 -13.20 3.39 2.55
C GLN A 83 -12.09 4.45 2.48
N CYS A 84 -12.35 5.54 1.76
CA CYS A 84 -11.48 6.70 1.56
C CYS A 84 -12.15 7.97 2.11
N LYS A 85 -11.67 8.48 3.25
CA LYS A 85 -12.19 9.73 3.83
C LYS A 85 -11.15 10.85 3.75
N CYS A 86 -11.49 11.90 3.02
CA CYS A 86 -10.69 13.12 2.89
C CYS A 86 -11.12 14.18 3.94
N TYR A 87 -10.59 14.03 5.16
CA TYR A 87 -10.85 14.94 6.28
C TYR A 87 -10.14 16.29 6.13
N LYS A 88 -10.71 17.31 6.77
CA LYS A 88 -10.01 18.57 7.11
C LYS A 88 -8.89 18.27 8.13
N GLU A 89 -7.94 19.18 8.30
CA GLU A 89 -6.78 18.96 9.19
C GLU A 89 -7.16 18.65 10.64
N ASP A 90 -8.29 19.19 11.10
CA ASP A 90 -8.85 18.92 12.44
C ASP A 90 -9.97 17.89 12.45
N GLY A 91 -10.17 17.18 11.33
CA GLY A 91 -11.16 16.12 11.26
C GLY A 91 -10.84 14.97 12.21
N LEU A 92 -11.87 14.55 12.94
CA LEU A 92 -11.86 13.41 13.85
C LEU A 92 -12.64 12.27 13.21
N ILE A 93 -12.05 11.07 13.18
CA ILE A 93 -12.75 9.85 12.77
C ILE A 93 -13.63 9.41 13.93
N ASN A 94 -14.95 9.38 13.69
CA ASN A 94 -15.94 9.06 14.71
C ASN A 94 -16.45 7.61 14.56
N LYS A 95 -17.08 7.11 15.61
CA LYS A 95 -17.58 5.73 15.69
C LYS A 95 -18.65 5.43 14.62
N ALA A 96 -19.56 6.37 14.37
CA ALA A 96 -20.69 6.14 13.48
C ALA A 96 -20.25 5.87 12.03
N GLU A 97 -19.26 6.62 11.54
CA GLU A 97 -18.68 6.41 10.21
C GLU A 97 -17.99 5.03 10.11
N VAL A 98 -17.29 4.62 11.18
CA VAL A 98 -16.62 3.31 11.25
C VAL A 98 -17.64 2.17 11.31
N ASP A 99 -18.65 2.28 12.18
CA ASP A 99 -19.71 1.28 12.32
C ASP A 99 -20.42 1.03 10.99
N SER A 100 -20.71 2.10 10.23
CA SER A 100 -21.39 2.00 8.94
C SER A 100 -20.54 1.27 7.89
N PHE A 101 -19.23 1.58 7.84
CA PHE A 101 -18.29 0.83 7.00
C PHE A 101 -18.20 -0.64 7.41
N LEU A 102 -18.06 -0.94 8.69
CA LEU A 102 -17.99 -2.31 9.19
C LEU A 102 -19.26 -3.09 8.88
N SER A 103 -20.43 -2.49 9.08
CA SER A 103 -21.72 -3.09 8.78
C SER A 103 -21.84 -3.44 7.30
N THR A 104 -21.46 -2.51 6.41
CA THR A 104 -21.57 -2.71 4.97
C THR A 104 -20.55 -3.73 4.46
N SER A 105 -19.31 -3.65 4.94
CA SER A 105 -18.22 -4.58 4.59
C SER A 105 -18.30 -5.93 5.31
N SER A 106 -19.34 -6.17 6.12
CA SER A 106 -19.66 -7.50 6.66
C SER A 106 -20.64 -8.28 5.79
N ARG A 107 -21.21 -7.66 4.76
CA ARG A 107 -22.20 -8.31 3.90
C ARG A 107 -21.52 -9.21 2.86
N GLU A 108 -22.23 -10.27 2.52
CA GLU A 108 -21.86 -11.18 1.43
C GLU A 108 -22.47 -10.72 0.11
N PHE A 109 -21.85 -11.12 -1.00
CA PHE A 109 -22.30 -10.82 -2.35
C PHE A 109 -21.93 -11.94 -3.32
N LYS A 110 -22.44 -11.89 -4.54
CA LYS A 110 -22.12 -12.86 -5.58
C LYS A 110 -20.90 -12.44 -6.38
N ASN A 111 -19.89 -13.32 -6.45
CA ASN A 111 -18.74 -13.12 -7.33
C ASN A 111 -19.11 -13.41 -8.81
N TYR A 112 -18.14 -13.26 -9.71
CA TYR A 112 -18.32 -13.53 -11.15
C TYR A 112 -18.67 -15.00 -11.48
N GLN A 113 -18.43 -15.93 -10.54
CA GLN A 113 -18.79 -17.34 -10.64
C GLN A 113 -20.14 -17.66 -9.95
N LEU A 114 -20.90 -16.63 -9.54
CA LEU A 114 -22.17 -16.72 -8.82
C LEU A 114 -22.06 -17.39 -7.43
N GLN A 115 -20.86 -17.48 -6.87
CA GLN A 115 -20.62 -17.96 -5.52
C GLN A 115 -20.85 -16.83 -4.53
N THR A 116 -21.41 -17.16 -3.38
CA THR A 116 -21.50 -16.23 -2.25
C THR A 116 -20.12 -16.08 -1.63
N VAL A 117 -19.62 -14.85 -1.56
CA VAL A 117 -18.33 -14.52 -0.97
C VAL A 117 -18.47 -13.33 -0.02
N SER A 118 -17.56 -13.25 0.94
CA SER A 118 -17.40 -12.11 1.85
C SER A 118 -16.11 -11.35 1.52
N PHE A 119 -15.88 -10.23 2.21
CA PHE A 119 -14.58 -9.56 2.15
C PHE A 119 -13.58 -10.23 3.09
N ASP A 120 -12.33 -10.38 2.65
CA ASP A 120 -11.22 -10.92 3.45
C ASP A 120 -10.44 -9.83 4.19
N LYS A 121 -10.58 -8.58 3.74
CA LYS A 121 -9.84 -7.46 4.32
C LYS A 121 -10.59 -6.14 4.18
N ARG A 122 -10.44 -5.32 5.21
CA ARG A 122 -10.95 -3.94 5.24
C ARG A 122 -9.80 -2.96 5.26
N ILE A 123 -9.89 -1.89 4.47
CA ILE A 123 -8.89 -0.82 4.46
C ILE A 123 -9.59 0.51 4.72
N TRP A 124 -9.14 1.22 5.76
CA TRP A 124 -9.54 2.60 6.04
C TRP A 124 -8.44 3.55 5.64
N VAL A 125 -8.69 4.35 4.60
CA VAL A 125 -7.78 5.38 4.08
C VAL A 125 -8.25 6.74 4.55
N SER A 126 -7.38 7.47 5.25
CA SER A 126 -7.74 8.77 5.82
C SER A 126 -6.60 9.78 5.77
N THR A 127 -6.97 11.05 5.63
CA THR A 127 -6.03 12.19 5.64
C THR A 127 -5.84 12.80 7.03
N THR A 128 -6.25 12.09 8.07
CA THR A 128 -6.07 12.44 9.49
C THR A 128 -5.63 11.19 10.25
N ASN A 129 -4.91 11.39 11.36
CA ASN A 129 -4.57 10.32 12.29
C ASN A 129 -5.40 10.42 13.58
N LYS A 130 -6.34 11.38 13.66
CA LYS A 130 -7.16 11.64 14.85
C LYS A 130 -8.35 10.68 14.85
N TRP A 131 -8.23 9.60 15.62
CA TRP A 131 -9.33 8.68 15.91
C TRP A 131 -9.95 9.03 17.26
N GLY A 132 -11.29 9.08 17.33
CA GLY A 132 -11.97 9.11 18.62
C GLY A 132 -11.77 7.78 19.34
N SER A 133 -11.71 7.79 20.68
CA SER A 133 -11.43 6.58 21.48
C SER A 133 -12.36 5.41 21.12
N ASN A 134 -13.66 5.68 20.98
CA ASN A 134 -14.62 4.64 20.61
C ASN A 134 -14.39 4.10 19.19
N ALA A 135 -13.95 4.94 18.25
CA ALA A 135 -13.65 4.51 16.88
C ALA A 135 -12.39 3.62 16.86
N GLU A 136 -11.39 3.96 17.69
CA GLU A 136 -10.16 3.19 17.89
C GLU A 136 -10.46 1.79 18.44
N GLU A 137 -11.32 1.71 19.46
CA GLU A 137 -11.80 0.46 20.05
C GLU A 137 -12.60 -0.38 19.05
N THR A 138 -13.49 0.28 18.28
CA THR A 138 -14.41 -0.40 17.35
C THR A 138 -13.65 -1.20 16.27
N ILE A 139 -12.51 -0.71 15.81
CA ILE A 139 -11.73 -1.42 14.79
C ILE A 139 -10.73 -2.45 15.36
N GLY A 140 -10.62 -2.52 16.69
CA GLY A 140 -9.88 -3.58 17.36
C GLY A 140 -10.60 -4.92 17.23
N ASN A 141 -9.83 -6.01 17.08
CA ASN A 141 -10.33 -7.39 17.08
C ASN A 141 -11.47 -7.67 16.09
N GLN A 142 -11.48 -6.98 14.95
CA GLN A 142 -12.47 -7.22 13.88
C GLN A 142 -12.07 -8.40 13.00
N ASP A 143 -13.07 -9.13 12.53
CA ASP A 143 -12.95 -10.17 11.50
C ASP A 143 -13.91 -9.86 10.34
N PRO A 144 -13.43 -9.74 9.09
CA PRO A 144 -12.03 -9.54 8.67
C PRO A 144 -11.35 -8.30 9.29
N PRO A 145 -10.00 -8.30 9.39
CA PRO A 145 -9.25 -7.22 10.03
C PRO A 145 -9.30 -5.90 9.27
N VAL A 146 -9.23 -4.79 10.03
CA VAL A 146 -9.17 -3.42 9.49
C VAL A 146 -7.72 -2.94 9.43
N THR A 147 -7.24 -2.62 8.23
CA THR A 147 -5.94 -1.99 7.99
C THR A 147 -6.10 -0.48 7.81
N ARG A 148 -5.24 0.31 8.45
CA ARG A 148 -5.21 1.76 8.27
C ARG A 148 -4.16 2.18 7.25
N ILE A 149 -4.54 3.11 6.38
CA ILE A 149 -3.61 3.90 5.57
C ILE A 149 -3.85 5.36 5.95
N ASN A 150 -2.87 5.94 6.63
CA ASN A 150 -3.03 7.25 7.23
C ASN A 150 -2.25 8.33 6.45
N LEU A 151 -2.36 9.59 6.86
CA LEU A 151 -1.71 10.69 6.15
C LEU A 151 -0.20 10.49 6.00
N THR A 152 0.44 9.99 7.05
CA THR A 152 1.88 9.70 7.07
C THR A 152 2.23 8.61 6.07
N ASP A 153 1.46 7.53 6.01
CA ASP A 153 1.69 6.44 5.04
C ASP A 153 1.59 6.96 3.60
N LEU A 154 0.59 7.82 3.30
CA LEU A 154 0.42 8.43 1.98
C LEU A 154 1.56 9.40 1.64
N GLN A 155 2.02 10.21 2.59
CA GLN A 155 3.15 11.14 2.40
C GLN A 155 4.46 10.43 2.05
N TYR A 156 4.70 9.26 2.64
CA TYR A 156 5.91 8.47 2.41
C TYR A 156 5.74 7.34 1.39
N ALA A 157 4.60 7.30 0.69
CA ALA A 157 4.33 6.29 -0.32
C ALA A 157 5.38 6.34 -1.44
N PRO A 158 5.92 5.19 -1.89
CA PRO A 158 6.85 5.07 -3.02
C PRO A 158 6.24 5.35 -4.41
N VAL A 159 5.29 6.28 -4.52
CA VAL A 159 4.61 6.67 -5.76
C VAL A 159 4.91 8.14 -6.13
N GLU A 160 4.71 8.50 -7.39
CA GLU A 160 4.85 9.88 -7.89
C GLU A 160 3.45 10.51 -7.99
N TRP A 161 3.01 11.17 -6.91
CA TRP A 161 1.63 11.65 -6.75
C TRP A 161 1.15 12.59 -7.86
N GLU A 162 2.02 13.46 -8.39
CA GLU A 162 1.67 14.36 -9.50
C GLU A 162 1.32 13.61 -10.78
N ARG A 163 1.98 12.47 -11.05
CA ARG A 163 1.65 11.63 -12.22
C ARG A 163 0.30 10.94 -12.02
N LEU A 164 0.05 10.43 -10.82
CA LEU A 164 -1.24 9.80 -10.49
C LEU A 164 -2.40 10.81 -10.58
N GLN A 165 -2.21 12.02 -10.08
CA GLN A 165 -3.21 13.09 -10.13
C GLN A 165 -3.58 13.48 -11.58
N LYS A 166 -2.60 13.47 -12.49
CA LYS A 166 -2.81 13.73 -13.92
C LYS A 166 -3.52 12.58 -14.66
N GLY A 167 -3.90 11.51 -13.95
CA GLY A 167 -4.57 10.36 -14.54
C GLY A 167 -3.64 9.53 -15.44
N ILE A 168 -2.32 9.65 -15.28
CA ILE A 168 -1.36 8.83 -16.02
C ILE A 168 -1.44 7.42 -15.43
N THR A 169 -2.12 6.53 -16.14
CA THR A 169 -2.27 5.11 -15.80
C THR A 169 -1.42 4.25 -16.75
N GLY A 170 -1.17 2.98 -16.39
CA GLY A 170 -0.38 2.05 -17.18
C GLY A 170 1.14 2.16 -17.00
N ASP A 171 1.90 1.57 -17.93
CA ASP A 171 3.37 1.44 -17.83
C ASP A 171 4.12 2.78 -17.75
N LEU A 172 3.52 3.87 -18.26
CA LEU A 172 4.05 5.24 -18.19
C LEU A 172 4.10 5.83 -16.76
N ALA A 173 3.38 5.23 -15.81
CA ALA A 173 3.43 5.59 -14.39
C ALA A 173 4.50 4.77 -13.61
N ARG A 174 5.13 3.78 -14.26
CA ARG A 174 6.49 3.26 -13.99
C ARG A 174 7.45 4.25 -13.30
N ASN A 175 7.75 4.11 -12.01
CA ASN A 175 8.95 4.70 -11.46
C ASN A 175 10.08 3.92 -12.12
N ASP A 176 11.03 4.63 -12.72
CA ASP A 176 12.19 3.97 -13.32
C ASP A 176 12.81 3.04 -12.27
N LYS A 177 13.03 1.80 -12.67
CA LYS A 177 13.65 0.82 -11.79
C LYS A 177 14.99 1.42 -11.36
N LYS A 178 15.16 1.67 -10.07
CA LYS A 178 16.48 2.05 -9.54
C LYS A 178 17.49 1.04 -10.06
N THR A 179 18.50 1.53 -10.76
CA THR A 179 19.66 0.79 -11.24
C THR A 179 20.75 0.84 -10.18
N LEU A 180 21.60 -0.19 -10.16
CA LEU A 180 22.76 -0.20 -9.28
C LEU A 180 23.72 0.90 -9.74
N ARG A 181 24.17 1.73 -8.80
CA ARG A 181 25.27 2.66 -9.03
C ARG A 181 26.61 1.92 -8.99
N PRO A 182 27.70 2.46 -9.57
CA PRO A 182 29.01 1.79 -9.62
C PRO A 182 29.50 1.29 -8.25
N HIS A 183 29.39 2.10 -7.20
CA HIS A 183 29.79 1.71 -5.84
C HIS A 183 28.93 0.58 -5.26
N GLN A 184 27.66 0.49 -5.65
CA GLN A 184 26.75 -0.58 -5.23
C GLN A 184 27.06 -1.88 -5.98
N GLN A 185 27.44 -1.78 -7.25
CA GLN A 185 27.90 -2.92 -8.05
C GLN A 185 29.23 -3.46 -7.51
N GLU A 186 30.17 -2.59 -7.15
CA GLU A 186 31.43 -2.98 -6.52
C GLU A 186 31.19 -3.68 -5.17
N ALA A 187 30.34 -3.10 -4.32
CA ALA A 187 29.95 -3.72 -3.06
C ALA A 187 29.32 -5.10 -3.27
N LEU A 188 28.49 -5.24 -4.30
CA LEU A 188 27.84 -6.49 -4.67
C LEU A 188 28.87 -7.55 -5.09
N ASN A 189 29.82 -7.19 -5.97
CA ASN A 189 30.87 -8.10 -6.43
C ASN A 189 31.79 -8.54 -5.29
N LYS A 190 32.26 -7.61 -4.46
CA LYS A 190 33.11 -7.92 -3.28
C LYS A 190 32.39 -8.81 -2.28
N THR A 191 31.10 -8.58 -2.08
CA THR A 191 30.27 -9.43 -1.22
C THR A 191 30.17 -10.85 -1.79
N HIS A 192 29.97 -10.99 -3.10
CA HIS A 192 29.90 -12.30 -3.75
C HIS A 192 31.19 -13.10 -3.60
N GLU A 193 32.35 -12.50 -3.87
CA GLU A 193 33.65 -13.16 -3.72
C GLU A 193 33.90 -13.57 -2.27
N HIS A 194 33.65 -12.68 -1.31
CA HIS A 194 33.83 -12.97 0.12
C HIS A 194 33.04 -14.20 0.58
N PHE A 195 31.76 -14.29 0.19
CA PHE A 195 30.89 -15.40 0.60
C PHE A 195 31.11 -16.71 -0.19
N LYS A 196 32.08 -16.78 -1.11
CA LYS A 196 32.55 -18.06 -1.65
C LYS A 196 33.34 -18.84 -0.60
N GLU A 197 34.11 -18.13 0.24
CA GLU A 197 35.08 -18.70 1.17
C GLU A 197 34.70 -18.49 2.64
N SER A 198 33.85 -17.51 2.95
CA SER A 198 33.47 -17.15 4.32
C SER A 198 31.97 -17.16 4.53
N ASP A 199 31.52 -17.60 5.71
CA ASP A 199 30.09 -17.66 6.05
C ASP A 199 29.56 -16.38 6.72
N ARG A 200 30.45 -15.47 7.14
CA ARG A 200 30.11 -14.21 7.82
C ARG A 200 30.83 -13.03 7.17
N GLY A 201 30.15 -11.90 7.07
CA GLY A 201 30.71 -10.67 6.51
C GLY A 201 29.95 -9.42 6.98
N LYS A 202 30.59 -8.25 6.86
CA LYS A 202 30.02 -6.96 7.23
C LYS A 202 30.11 -5.98 6.06
N LEU A 203 28.97 -5.49 5.60
CA LEU A 203 28.89 -4.44 4.58
C LEU A 203 28.74 -3.07 5.26
N ILE A 204 29.79 -2.27 5.23
CA ILE A 204 29.80 -0.91 5.77
C ILE A 204 29.54 0.08 4.63
N MET A 205 28.46 0.87 4.74
CA MET A 205 28.24 1.99 3.83
C MET A 205 27.75 3.22 4.60
N THR A 206 28.10 4.41 4.12
CA THR A 206 27.67 5.69 4.67
C THR A 206 26.14 5.88 4.56
N CYS A 207 25.55 6.81 5.33
CA CYS A 207 24.12 7.11 5.23
C CYS A 207 23.77 7.65 3.83
N GLY A 208 22.59 7.32 3.30
CA GLY A 208 22.13 7.81 1.99
C GLY A 208 22.69 7.09 0.75
N THR A 209 23.74 6.27 0.85
CA THR A 209 24.35 5.57 -0.31
C THR A 209 23.61 4.31 -0.78
N GLY A 210 22.45 4.03 -0.17
CA GLY A 210 21.57 2.94 -0.58
C GLY A 210 21.86 1.59 0.06
N LYS A 211 22.31 1.54 1.33
CA LYS A 211 22.51 0.29 2.10
C LYS A 211 21.40 -0.76 1.91
N THR A 212 20.15 -0.34 2.11
CA THR A 212 18.97 -1.21 1.98
C THR A 212 18.77 -1.72 0.56
N PHE A 213 19.13 -0.89 -0.41
CA PHE A 213 19.02 -1.24 -1.82
C PHE A 213 20.12 -2.22 -2.25
N THR A 214 21.36 -1.99 -1.83
CA THR A 214 22.49 -2.89 -2.06
C THR A 214 22.24 -4.25 -1.39
N SER A 215 21.78 -4.27 -0.12
CA SER A 215 21.52 -5.52 0.60
C SER A 215 20.40 -6.36 -0.04
N PHE A 216 19.41 -5.72 -0.68
CA PHE A 216 18.42 -6.43 -1.48
C PHE A 216 19.06 -7.19 -2.64
N TYR A 217 19.97 -6.55 -3.39
CA TYR A 217 20.66 -7.24 -4.49
C TYR A 217 21.63 -8.31 -4.01
N VAL A 218 22.28 -8.11 -2.85
CA VAL A 218 23.09 -9.15 -2.21
C VAL A 218 22.25 -10.40 -1.94
N CYS A 219 21.05 -10.26 -1.35
CA CYS A 219 20.15 -11.40 -1.15
C CYS A 219 19.65 -12.04 -2.45
N LYS A 220 19.65 -11.31 -3.58
CA LYS A 220 19.34 -11.88 -4.89
C LYS A 220 20.48 -12.67 -5.51
N MET A 221 21.72 -12.51 -5.04
CA MET A 221 22.86 -13.22 -5.61
C MET A 221 22.74 -14.72 -5.34
N LYS A 222 22.89 -15.52 -6.39
CA LYS A 222 23.04 -16.96 -6.25
C LYS A 222 24.45 -17.26 -5.76
N ILE A 223 24.56 -17.75 -4.53
CA ILE A 223 25.79 -18.33 -4.00
C ILE A 223 25.53 -19.83 -3.89
N LYS A 224 26.25 -20.63 -4.69
CA LYS A 224 26.18 -22.11 -4.74
C LYS A 224 24.88 -22.72 -5.30
N GLY A 225 24.08 -21.99 -6.09
CA GLY A 225 23.02 -22.59 -6.93
C GLY A 225 21.67 -22.93 -6.26
N GLU A 226 21.50 -22.68 -4.96
CA GLU A 226 20.28 -23.07 -4.22
C GLU A 226 19.23 -21.96 -4.06
N THR A 227 17.97 -22.38 -3.85
CA THR A 227 16.83 -21.54 -3.48
C THR A 227 16.97 -21.07 -2.03
N ARG A 228 17.21 -19.77 -1.78
CA ARG A 228 17.45 -19.24 -0.42
C ARG A 228 16.24 -18.55 0.20
N LYS A 229 16.07 -18.77 1.51
CA LYS A 229 15.29 -17.89 2.40
C LYS A 229 16.20 -16.74 2.86
N CYS A 230 15.84 -15.49 2.56
CA CYS A 230 16.56 -14.31 3.04
C CYS A 230 15.78 -13.70 4.21
N TYR A 231 16.43 -13.63 5.38
CA TYR A 231 15.86 -13.01 6.58
C TYR A 231 16.39 -11.59 6.71
N LYS A 232 15.49 -10.59 6.65
CA LYS A 232 15.83 -9.19 6.90
C LYS A 232 15.26 -8.76 8.23
N VAL A 233 16.15 -8.49 9.18
CA VAL A 233 15.79 -7.97 10.51
C VAL A 233 15.98 -6.46 10.49
N ALA A 234 14.97 -5.70 10.93
CA ALA A 234 15.08 -4.26 11.13
C ALA A 234 14.48 -3.89 12.48
N LEU A 235 15.12 -2.94 13.16
CA LEU A 235 14.77 -2.50 14.52
C LEU A 235 13.52 -1.60 14.58
N ALA A 236 12.90 -1.27 13.44
CA ALA A 236 11.72 -0.42 13.41
C ALA A 236 10.77 -0.78 12.27
N ASN A 237 9.47 -0.78 12.57
CA ASN A 237 8.40 -1.04 11.61
C ASN A 237 8.42 -0.09 10.40
N LYS A 238 8.83 1.16 10.60
CA LYS A 238 9.01 2.14 9.51
C LYS A 238 10.12 1.72 8.54
N LEU A 239 11.22 1.18 9.04
CA LEU A 239 12.31 0.65 8.22
C LEU A 239 11.88 -0.63 7.50
N LEU A 240 11.12 -1.52 8.16
CA LEU A 240 10.51 -2.68 7.51
C LEU A 240 9.63 -2.26 6.32
N LYS A 241 8.70 -1.30 6.50
CA LYS A 241 7.88 -0.78 5.38
C LYS A 241 8.72 -0.27 4.21
N GLN A 242 9.80 0.48 4.48
CA GLN A 242 10.71 0.95 3.43
C GLN A 242 11.50 -0.18 2.75
N VAL A 243 11.95 -1.18 3.51
CA VAL A 243 12.60 -2.38 2.98
C VAL A 243 11.62 -3.15 2.09
N PHE A 244 10.38 -3.33 2.53
CA PHE A 244 9.31 -3.98 1.77
C PHE A 244 9.05 -3.26 0.47
N ALA A 245 8.80 -1.95 0.49
CA ALA A 245 8.60 -1.15 -0.73
C ALA A 245 9.73 -1.34 -1.77
N ILE A 246 10.99 -1.47 -1.32
CA ILE A 246 12.14 -1.73 -2.19
C ILE A 246 12.12 -3.17 -2.74
N VAL A 247 11.79 -4.16 -1.90
CA VAL A 247 11.76 -5.59 -2.24
C VAL A 247 10.62 -5.92 -3.20
N THR A 248 9.41 -5.47 -2.87
CA THR A 248 8.17 -5.79 -3.61
C THR A 248 8.11 -5.04 -4.94
N SER A 249 8.76 -3.88 -5.08
CA SER A 249 8.78 -3.14 -6.36
C SER A 249 9.43 -3.90 -7.53
N LYS A 250 10.01 -5.09 -7.28
CA LYS A 250 10.89 -5.77 -8.24
C LYS A 250 10.53 -7.22 -8.58
N GLN A 251 9.70 -7.93 -7.82
CA GLN A 251 9.21 -9.31 -8.13
C GLN A 251 8.23 -9.87 -7.06
N LYS A 252 7.49 -10.95 -7.39
CA LYS A 252 6.69 -11.75 -6.43
C LYS A 252 7.62 -12.54 -5.50
N TYR A 253 7.46 -12.36 -4.19
CA TYR A 253 8.12 -13.14 -3.13
C TYR A 253 7.06 -13.69 -2.18
N ASN A 254 7.23 -14.92 -1.67
CA ASN A 254 6.45 -15.41 -0.53
C ASN A 254 7.04 -14.79 0.73
N GLU A 255 6.32 -13.83 1.33
CA GLU A 255 6.81 -13.02 2.44
C GLU A 255 6.12 -13.42 3.74
N LEU A 256 6.90 -13.58 4.82
CA LEU A 256 6.39 -13.77 6.18
C LEU A 256 6.76 -12.54 7.00
N LYS A 257 5.76 -11.83 7.55
CA LYS A 257 5.97 -10.70 8.45
C LYS A 257 5.91 -11.22 9.88
N VAL A 258 7.03 -11.12 10.60
CA VAL A 258 7.12 -11.45 12.02
C VAL A 258 7.48 -10.18 12.76
N CYS A 259 6.58 -9.68 13.60
CA CYS A 259 6.88 -8.68 14.61
C CYS A 259 6.97 -9.43 15.94
N ILE A 260 8.09 -9.24 16.65
CA ILE A 260 8.32 -9.75 18.01
C ILE A 260 8.14 -8.60 18.98
#